data_AF-A0A1D2M5F2-F1
#
_entry.id   AF-A0A1D2M5F2-F1
#
_cell.length_a   1.000
_cell.length_b   1.000
_cell.length_c   1.000
_cell.angle_alpha   90.00
_cell.angle_beta   90.00
_cell.angle_gamma   90.00
#
_symmetry.space_group_name_H-M   'P 1'
#
loop_
_entity.id
_entity.type
_entity.pdbx_description
1 polymer ?
#
loop_
_entity_poly.entity_id
_entity_poly.type
_entity_poly.pdbx_seq_one_letter_code
_entity_poly.pdbx_strand_id
1 'polypeptide(L)'
;MANRFSLKNRREKDGPIQVVPENPTKFSWVSSSTSSVPQYAVCVDEGYVGRSLGHRGTFVFGLEGGHLPISNNNGNLTNYQILTDPQQKAEWKRVTGEFNPDSCNAFIANRDKGNETNIYIGKVTYETGDCAVGTILRSPGAWKFRHPIANNHDNPMEIALNGAGCISCEVLCEKN
;
A
#
# COMPACT_ATOMS: atom_id res chain seq x y z
N MET A 1 23.22 9.09 -5.16
CA MET A 1 22.78 9.24 -3.75
C MET A 1 21.35 9.75 -3.79
N ALA A 2 20.36 8.90 -3.51
CA ALA A 2 18.97 9.35 -3.50
C ALA A 2 18.73 10.24 -2.27
N ASN A 3 18.24 11.45 -2.50
CA ASN A 3 17.81 12.37 -1.45
C ASN A 3 16.68 11.68 -0.66
N ARG A 4 16.98 11.27 0.57
CA ARG A 4 15.94 10.86 1.53
C ARG A 4 15.12 12.12 1.84
N PHE A 5 13.96 12.28 1.21
CA PHE A 5 13.01 13.29 1.64
C PHE A 5 12.66 13.04 3.11
N SER A 6 13.03 13.98 3.96
CA SER A 6 12.76 13.93 5.40
C SER A 6 11.25 14.09 5.62
N LEU A 7 10.67 13.11 6.33
CA LEU A 7 9.26 13.04 6.77
C LEU A 7 8.72 14.34 7.40
N LYS A 8 9.59 15.22 7.92
CA LYS A 8 9.19 16.53 8.45
C LYS A 8 8.58 17.45 7.41
N ASN A 9 9.13 17.49 6.20
CA ASN A 9 8.79 18.52 5.22
C ASN A 9 7.43 18.28 4.53
N ARG A 10 6.87 17.06 4.65
CA ARG A 10 5.58 16.71 4.04
C ARG A 10 4.40 16.83 4.99
N ARG A 11 4.61 16.54 6.28
CA ARG A 11 3.63 16.78 7.36
C ARG A 11 3.16 18.23 7.45
N GLU A 12 3.95 19.17 6.94
CA GLU A 12 3.59 20.61 6.85
C GLU A 12 2.66 20.93 5.66
N LYS A 13 2.58 20.06 4.65
CA LYS A 13 1.78 20.25 3.42
C LYS A 13 0.50 19.42 3.38
N ASP A 14 0.42 18.37 4.19
CA ASP A 14 -0.77 17.53 4.26
C ASP A 14 -1.91 18.29 4.96
N GLY A 15 -3.15 18.12 4.49
CA GLY A 15 -4.34 18.75 5.08
C GLY A 15 -4.55 18.38 6.56
N PRO A 16 -5.63 18.86 7.21
CA PRO A 16 -5.87 18.61 8.63
C PRO A 16 -5.77 17.11 8.96
N ILE A 17 -4.94 16.78 9.96
CA ILE A 17 -4.77 15.42 10.45
C ILE A 17 -6.07 15.01 11.16
N GLN A 18 -6.71 13.95 10.68
CA GLN A 18 -7.85 13.39 11.41
C GLN A 18 -7.32 12.61 12.61
N VAL A 19 -7.75 13.02 13.81
CA VAL A 19 -7.47 12.27 15.04
C VAL A 19 -8.22 10.94 14.97
N VAL A 20 -7.47 9.85 14.98
CA VAL A 20 -8.03 8.50 15.08
C VAL A 20 -8.31 8.22 16.57
N PRO A 21 -9.49 7.67 16.96
CA PRO A 21 -9.85 7.45 18.35
C PRO A 21 -8.77 6.74 19.17
N GLU A 22 -8.62 7.13 20.43
CA GLU A 22 -7.55 6.70 21.33
C GLU A 22 -7.54 5.17 21.53
N ASN A 23 -6.37 4.55 21.33
CA ASN A 23 -6.03 3.11 21.44
C ASN A 23 -6.29 2.19 20.23
N PRO A 24 -5.95 2.52 18.98
CA PRO A 24 -5.82 1.49 17.95
C PRO A 24 -4.49 0.77 18.18
N THR A 25 -4.52 -0.40 18.83
CA THR A 25 -3.30 -1.17 19.16
C THR A 25 -2.75 -1.97 17.98
N LYS A 26 -3.33 -1.82 16.79
CA LYS A 26 -3.03 -2.62 15.60
C LYS A 26 -3.28 -1.80 14.34
N PHE A 27 -2.75 -2.28 13.21
CA PHE A 27 -3.09 -1.77 11.89
C PHE A 27 -4.59 -1.64 11.68
N SER A 28 -5.03 -0.51 11.13
CA SER A 28 -6.44 -0.28 10.83
C SER A 28 -6.65 0.53 9.56
N TRP A 29 -7.72 0.22 8.85
CA TRP A 29 -8.16 0.98 7.68
C TRP A 29 -9.12 2.08 8.11
N VAL A 30 -8.69 3.33 7.94
CA VAL A 30 -9.47 4.51 8.32
C VAL A 30 -10.03 5.18 7.07
N SER A 31 -11.34 5.37 7.00
CA SER A 31 -11.97 6.11 5.91
C SER A 31 -11.41 7.52 5.83
N SER A 32 -11.01 7.96 4.65
CA SER A 32 -10.40 9.28 4.45
C SER A 32 -11.01 10.01 3.26
N SER A 33 -10.86 11.33 3.24
CA SER A 33 -11.19 12.20 2.10
C SER A 33 -9.92 12.74 1.47
N THR A 34 -10.00 13.23 0.22
CA THR A 34 -8.86 13.83 -0.50
C THR A 34 -8.26 15.05 0.20
N SER A 35 -8.99 15.61 1.16
CA SER A 35 -8.60 16.79 1.93
C SER A 35 -7.97 16.49 3.29
N SER A 36 -7.86 15.22 3.70
CA SER A 36 -7.33 14.88 5.03
C SER A 36 -6.63 13.53 5.04
N VAL A 37 -5.68 13.39 5.95
CA VAL A 37 -4.92 12.15 6.18
C VAL A 37 -5.07 11.76 7.65
N PRO A 38 -5.39 10.51 7.97
CA PRO A 38 -5.52 10.09 9.36
C PRO A 38 -4.17 10.09 10.07
N GLN A 39 -4.21 10.35 11.36
CA GLN A 39 -3.04 10.18 12.21
C GLN A 39 -2.49 8.76 12.09
N TYR A 40 -1.17 8.62 12.12
CA TYR A 40 -0.45 7.35 12.00
C TYR A 40 -0.58 6.66 10.64
N ALA A 41 -0.94 7.39 9.57
CA ALA A 41 -0.94 6.84 8.23
C ALA A 41 0.41 6.19 7.85
N VAL A 42 0.36 5.01 7.25
CA VAL A 42 1.54 4.29 6.78
C VAL A 42 2.07 4.98 5.53
N CYS A 43 3.22 5.62 5.65
CA CYS A 43 3.91 6.28 4.55
C CYS A 43 4.64 5.29 3.64
N VAL A 44 4.71 5.64 2.37
CA VAL A 44 5.47 4.93 1.35
C VAL A 44 6.03 5.94 0.36
N ASP A 45 7.33 6.18 0.45
CA ASP A 45 8.06 7.16 -0.34
C ASP A 45 7.33 8.52 -0.42
N GLU A 46 6.80 8.84 -1.60
CA GLU A 46 6.02 10.02 -1.93
C GLU A 46 4.51 9.83 -1.69
N GLY A 47 4.08 9.00 -0.75
CA GLY A 47 2.66 8.89 -0.43
C GLY A 47 2.25 8.08 0.79
N TYR A 48 0.99 7.68 0.78
CA TYR A 48 0.35 6.88 1.82
C TYR A 48 -0.23 5.61 1.24
N VAL A 49 -0.20 4.53 2.03
CA VAL A 49 -0.84 3.26 1.68
C VAL A 49 -2.35 3.42 1.81
N GLY A 50 -3.03 3.56 0.68
CA GLY A 50 -4.49 3.64 0.61
C GLY A 50 -5.09 2.37 0.01
N ARG A 51 -6.37 2.09 0.32
CA ARG A 51 -7.18 1.13 -0.40
C ARG A 51 -8.51 1.69 -0.85
N SER A 52 -9.02 1.25 -2.00
CA SER A 52 -10.40 1.54 -2.41
C SER A 52 -11.32 0.35 -2.11
N LEU A 53 -12.52 0.65 -1.63
CA LEU A 53 -13.59 -0.33 -1.44
C LEU A 53 -14.56 -0.19 -2.63
N GLY A 54 -14.32 -0.92 -3.72
CA GLY A 54 -15.09 -0.78 -4.96
C GLY A 54 -15.05 -2.01 -5.88
N HIS A 55 -15.81 -1.94 -6.99
CA HIS A 55 -16.34 -3.01 -7.86
C HIS A 55 -15.42 -4.17 -8.31
N ARG A 56 -14.11 -4.19 -8.00
CA ARG A 56 -13.17 -5.24 -8.42
C ARG A 56 -12.17 -5.68 -7.33
N GLY A 57 -12.47 -5.44 -6.05
CA GLY A 57 -11.68 -5.94 -4.92
C GLY A 57 -10.86 -4.88 -4.19
N THR A 58 -10.00 -5.31 -3.27
CA THR A 58 -9.10 -4.43 -2.51
C THR A 58 -7.92 -4.03 -3.41
N PHE A 59 -7.87 -2.78 -3.83
CA PHE A 59 -6.71 -2.20 -4.50
C PHE A 59 -5.90 -1.41 -3.50
N VAL A 60 -4.58 -1.51 -3.55
CA VAL A 60 -3.69 -0.73 -2.68
C VAL A 60 -2.84 0.21 -3.52
N PHE A 61 -2.71 1.46 -3.10
CA PHE A 61 -2.00 2.50 -3.86
C PHE A 61 -1.18 3.41 -2.95
N GLY A 62 -0.21 4.11 -3.54
CA GLY A 62 0.50 5.24 -2.94
C GLY A 62 -0.18 6.56 -3.34
N LEU A 63 -0.44 7.44 -2.38
CA LEU A 63 -1.00 8.79 -2.63
C LEU A 63 0.09 9.86 -2.79
N GLU A 64 0.42 10.25 -4.02
CA GLU A 64 1.25 11.43 -4.26
C GLU A 64 0.37 12.70 -4.39
N GLY A 65 0.64 13.73 -3.58
CA GLY A 65 0.07 15.06 -3.76
C GLY A 65 -1.47 15.19 -3.67
N GLY A 66 -2.16 14.27 -2.98
CA GLY A 66 -3.63 14.30 -2.86
C GLY A 66 -4.38 13.78 -4.10
N HIS A 67 -3.66 13.29 -5.10
CA HIS A 67 -4.25 12.65 -6.27
C HIS A 67 -4.29 11.12 -6.06
N LEU A 68 -5.50 10.57 -6.09
CA LEU A 68 -5.71 9.13 -6.15
C LEU A 68 -5.24 8.63 -7.52
N PRO A 69 -4.32 7.66 -7.60
CA PRO A 69 -3.91 7.07 -8.87
C PRO A 69 -4.98 6.08 -9.39
N ILE A 70 -6.24 6.25 -9.01
CA ILE A 70 -7.37 5.50 -9.55
C ILE A 70 -8.50 6.52 -9.67
N SER A 71 -8.71 7.03 -10.88
CA SER A 71 -9.96 7.67 -11.27
C SER A 71 -10.86 6.57 -11.81
N ASN A 72 -12.07 6.40 -11.26
CA ASN A 72 -13.06 5.67 -12.06
C ASN A 72 -13.40 6.59 -13.23
N ASN A 73 -13.54 6.08 -14.45
CA ASN A 73 -13.70 6.88 -15.67
C ASN A 73 -14.87 7.90 -15.66
N ASN A 74 -15.64 8.02 -14.56
CA ASN A 74 -16.74 8.96 -14.35
C ASN A 74 -16.68 9.75 -13.02
N GLY A 75 -15.59 9.75 -12.26
CA GLY A 75 -15.49 10.53 -11.02
C GLY A 75 -14.34 10.15 -10.08
N ASN A 76 -13.93 11.12 -9.27
CA ASN A 76 -12.98 10.92 -8.18
C ASN A 76 -13.45 9.76 -7.29
N LEU A 77 -12.54 8.86 -6.93
CA LEU A 77 -12.82 7.84 -5.91
C LEU A 77 -13.18 8.53 -4.58
N THR A 78 -14.45 8.50 -4.22
CA THR A 78 -14.95 9.11 -2.96
C THR A 78 -14.86 8.17 -1.76
N ASN A 79 -14.68 6.86 -1.99
CA ASN A 79 -14.67 5.84 -0.94
C ASN A 79 -13.33 5.10 -0.91
N TYR A 80 -12.35 5.70 -0.25
CA TYR A 80 -11.07 5.05 0.04
C TYR A 80 -10.73 5.13 1.52
N GLN A 81 -9.84 4.24 1.94
CA GLN A 81 -9.35 4.14 3.31
C GLN A 81 -7.83 4.22 3.29
N ILE A 82 -7.23 4.82 4.32
CA ILE A 82 -5.79 4.87 4.49
C ILE A 82 -5.41 3.89 5.61
N LEU A 83 -4.34 3.14 5.38
CA LEU A 83 -3.79 2.25 6.40
C LEU A 83 -3.09 3.08 7.47
N THR A 84 -3.42 2.82 8.73
CA THR A 84 -2.78 3.44 9.88
C THR A 84 -2.03 2.40 10.70
N ASP A 85 -0.91 2.81 11.30
CA ASP A 85 -0.07 2.02 12.20
C ASP A 85 0.31 2.85 13.44
N PRO A 86 -0.57 2.90 14.45
CA PRO A 86 -0.33 3.72 15.64
C PRO A 86 0.82 3.23 16.52
N GLN A 87 1.16 1.93 16.44
CA GLN A 87 2.26 1.36 17.20
C GLN A 87 3.61 1.46 16.49
N GLN A 88 3.64 1.98 15.25
CA GLN A 88 4.85 2.11 14.43
C GLN A 88 5.59 0.76 14.26
N LYS A 89 4.82 -0.33 14.14
CA LYS A 89 5.31 -1.69 13.91
C LYS A 89 5.44 -2.05 12.44
N ALA A 90 5.00 -1.19 11.53
CA ALA A 90 5.13 -1.38 10.09
C ALA A 90 6.58 -1.44 9.64
N GLU A 91 6.88 -2.45 8.83
CA GLU A 91 8.14 -2.55 8.14
C GLU A 91 7.97 -3.09 6.73
N TRP A 92 8.79 -2.57 5.83
CA TRP A 92 8.94 -3.11 4.49
C TRP A 92 10.07 -4.14 4.51
N LYS A 93 9.75 -5.38 4.13
CA LYS A 93 10.71 -6.47 4.04
C LYS A 93 10.88 -6.89 2.60
N ARG A 94 12.12 -6.99 2.16
CA ARG A 94 12.47 -7.45 0.81
C ARG A 94 12.01 -8.88 0.60
N VAL A 95 11.41 -9.15 -0.56
CA VAL A 95 11.05 -10.51 -0.96
C VAL A 95 12.27 -11.17 -1.59
N THR A 96 12.97 -12.01 -0.81
CA THR A 96 14.14 -12.76 -1.27
C THR A 96 13.79 -14.23 -1.45
N GLY A 97 13.41 -14.63 -2.67
CA GLY A 97 13.03 -16.02 -2.96
C GLY A 97 11.54 -16.17 -3.28
N GLU A 98 10.99 -17.36 -3.03
CA GLU A 98 9.53 -17.56 -3.09
C GLU A 98 8.88 -16.79 -1.93
N PHE A 99 7.88 -15.97 -2.25
CA PHE A 99 7.16 -15.22 -1.23
C PHE A 99 6.43 -16.15 -0.25
N ASN A 100 6.69 -15.99 1.04
CA ASN A 100 5.97 -16.65 2.13
C ASN A 100 5.48 -15.60 3.15
N PRO A 101 4.17 -15.29 3.20
CA PRO A 101 3.63 -14.24 4.06
C PRO A 101 3.83 -14.53 5.56
N ASP A 102 3.83 -15.81 5.97
CA ASP A 102 3.95 -16.20 7.37
C ASP A 102 5.37 -15.98 7.91
N SER A 103 6.38 -16.06 7.03
CA SER A 103 7.78 -15.89 7.42
C SER A 103 8.12 -14.47 7.90
N CYS A 104 7.30 -13.48 7.55
CA CYS A 104 7.53 -12.09 7.93
C CYS A 104 6.41 -11.48 8.77
N ASN A 105 5.30 -12.18 9.00
CA ASN A 105 4.05 -11.61 9.51
C ASN A 105 3.48 -10.52 8.56
N ALA A 106 3.26 -10.89 7.29
CA ALA A 106 2.78 -9.97 6.25
C ALA A 106 1.37 -9.43 6.56
N PHE A 107 1.17 -8.13 6.34
CA PHE A 107 -0.12 -7.50 6.58
C PHE A 107 -1.15 -7.90 5.51
N ILE A 108 -2.31 -8.39 5.95
CA ILE A 108 -3.42 -8.78 5.08
C ILE A 108 -4.29 -7.55 4.80
N ALA A 109 -4.25 -7.06 3.57
CA ALA A 109 -4.94 -5.87 3.11
C ALA A 109 -6.47 -5.98 3.20
N ASN A 110 -7.01 -7.19 3.04
CA ASN A 110 -8.44 -7.50 3.09
C ASN A 110 -8.82 -8.30 4.36
N ARG A 111 -8.15 -8.06 5.51
CA ARG A 111 -8.39 -8.78 6.77
C ARG A 111 -9.86 -8.74 7.23
N ASP A 112 -10.59 -7.71 6.89
CA ASP A 112 -12.03 -7.53 7.14
C ASP A 112 -12.94 -8.36 6.21
N LYS A 113 -12.39 -9.01 5.19
CA LYS A 113 -13.09 -9.83 4.20
C LYS A 113 -12.70 -11.31 4.35
N GLY A 114 -13.02 -11.91 5.50
CA GLY A 114 -12.59 -13.27 5.85
C GLY A 114 -13.00 -14.42 4.90
N ASN A 115 -13.88 -14.17 3.93
CA ASN A 115 -14.30 -15.14 2.91
C ASN A 115 -13.52 -15.03 1.58
N GLU A 116 -12.60 -14.06 1.46
CA GLU A 116 -11.79 -13.85 0.28
C GLU A 116 -10.37 -14.40 0.48
N THR A 117 -9.70 -14.75 -0.62
CA THR A 117 -8.27 -15.06 -0.58
C THR A 117 -7.48 -13.88 -0.01
N ASN A 118 -6.55 -14.14 0.91
CA ASN A 118 -5.70 -13.11 1.49
C ASN A 118 -4.94 -12.34 0.40
N ILE A 119 -5.06 -11.02 0.44
CA ILE A 119 -4.28 -10.07 -0.35
C ILE A 119 -3.31 -9.38 0.58
N TYR A 120 -2.05 -9.25 0.18
CA TYR A 120 -1.02 -8.57 0.95
C TYR A 120 -0.61 -7.26 0.29
N ILE A 121 0.06 -6.41 1.03
CA ILE A 121 0.53 -5.11 0.53
C ILE A 121 1.98 -5.24 0.08
N GLY A 122 2.25 -4.87 -1.16
CA GLY A 122 3.60 -4.82 -1.70
C GLY A 122 3.96 -3.42 -2.18
N LYS A 123 5.26 -3.20 -2.35
CA LYS A 123 5.79 -2.11 -3.15
C LYS A 123 6.92 -2.62 -4.04
N VAL A 124 7.12 -1.94 -5.16
CA VAL A 124 8.27 -2.13 -6.03
C VAL A 124 9.00 -0.80 -6.16
N THR A 125 10.33 -0.84 -6.16
CA THR A 125 11.18 0.31 -6.51
C THR A 125 11.91 0.02 -7.81
N TYR A 126 11.68 0.84 -8.83
CA TYR A 126 12.30 0.71 -10.14
C TYR A 126 13.72 1.27 -10.15
N GLU A 127 14.50 0.89 -11.17
CA GLU A 127 15.86 1.41 -11.37
C GLU A 127 15.90 2.93 -11.55
N THR A 128 14.81 3.51 -12.06
CA THR A 128 14.60 4.97 -12.18
C THR A 128 14.50 5.67 -10.82
N GLY A 129 14.27 4.91 -9.75
CA GLY A 129 14.00 5.42 -8.40
C GLY A 129 12.51 5.49 -8.08
N ASP A 130 11.63 5.33 -9.08
CA ASP A 130 10.18 5.41 -8.88
C ASP A 130 9.68 4.26 -8.00
N CYS A 131 8.72 4.55 -7.12
CA CYS A 131 8.08 3.55 -6.27
C CYS A 131 6.61 3.36 -6.64
N ALA A 132 6.18 2.11 -6.77
CA ALA A 132 4.77 1.79 -6.92
C ALA A 132 4.29 0.85 -5.83
N VAL A 133 3.11 1.13 -5.28
CA VAL A 133 2.45 0.31 -4.27
C VAL A 133 1.33 -0.47 -4.92
N GLY A 134 1.15 -1.70 -4.47
CA GLY A 134 0.14 -2.59 -5.01
C GLY A 134 -0.18 -3.74 -4.09
N THR A 135 -0.82 -4.73 -4.68
CA THR A 135 -1.30 -5.94 -4.01
C THR A 135 -0.44 -7.13 -4.38
N ILE A 136 -0.10 -7.97 -3.40
CA ILE A 136 0.46 -9.29 -3.62
C ILE A 136 -0.66 -10.32 -3.40
N LEU A 137 -0.88 -11.19 -4.39
CA LEU A 137 -1.89 -12.24 -4.32
C LEU A 137 -1.38 -13.55 -4.89
N ARG A 138 -1.94 -14.67 -4.43
CA ARG A 138 -1.67 -15.98 -5.00
C ARG A 138 -2.46 -16.13 -6.30
N SER A 139 -1.74 -16.37 -7.39
CA SER A 139 -2.29 -16.81 -8.68
C SER A 139 -1.91 -18.27 -8.92
N PRO A 140 -2.54 -18.98 -9.87
CA PRO A 140 -2.16 -20.36 -10.19
C PRO A 140 -0.65 -20.49 -10.40
N GLY A 141 0.00 -21.32 -9.57
CA GLY A 141 1.43 -21.63 -9.65
C GLY A 141 2.40 -20.55 -9.16
N ALA A 142 1.94 -19.37 -8.71
CA ALA A 142 2.83 -18.24 -8.42
C ALA A 142 2.24 -17.21 -7.48
N TRP A 143 3.09 -16.56 -6.67
CA TRP A 143 2.75 -15.28 -6.07
C TRP A 143 2.99 -14.17 -7.09
N LYS A 144 2.07 -13.20 -7.15
CA LYS A 144 2.18 -12.07 -8.05
C LYS A 144 1.98 -10.76 -7.31
N PHE A 145 2.85 -9.81 -7.56
CA PHE A 145 2.64 -8.41 -7.24
C PHE A 145 1.92 -7.73 -8.40
N ARG A 146 0.85 -6.99 -8.11
CA ARG A 146 0.07 -6.21 -9.07
C ARG A 146 0.00 -4.77 -8.59
N HIS A 147 0.35 -3.83 -9.45
CA HIS A 147 0.14 -2.41 -9.17
C HIS A 147 -0.32 -1.69 -10.43
N PRO A 148 -1.07 -0.59 -10.29
CA PRO A 148 -1.41 0.25 -11.43
C PRO A 148 -0.14 0.92 -11.98
N ILE A 149 -0.09 1.11 -13.29
CA ILE A 149 0.88 2.01 -13.93
C ILE A 149 0.26 3.40 -13.96
N ALA A 150 1.03 4.44 -13.66
CA ALA A 150 0.58 5.82 -13.83
C ALA A 150 -0.02 6.00 -15.24
N ASN A 151 -1.24 6.54 -15.32
CA ASN A 151 -2.01 6.75 -16.56
C ASN A 151 -2.54 5.51 -17.29
N ASN A 152 -2.45 4.29 -16.74
CA ASN A 152 -3.09 3.10 -17.30
C ASN A 152 -3.60 2.14 -16.22
N HIS A 153 -4.86 2.32 -15.82
CA HIS A 153 -5.51 1.55 -14.76
C HIS A 153 -6.18 0.25 -15.25
N ASP A 154 -6.47 0.16 -16.54
CA ASP A 154 -7.15 -1.00 -17.12
C ASP A 154 -6.21 -2.20 -17.30
N ASN A 155 -4.90 -1.94 -17.40
CA ASN A 155 -3.86 -2.97 -17.52
C ASN A 155 -2.80 -2.79 -16.41
N PRO A 156 -3.05 -3.30 -15.18
CA PRO A 156 -2.06 -3.25 -14.11
C PRO A 156 -0.82 -4.07 -14.48
N MET A 157 0.35 -3.62 -14.04
CA MET A 157 1.59 -4.36 -14.20
C MET A 157 1.61 -5.54 -13.22
N GLU A 158 1.96 -6.72 -13.71
CA GLU A 158 2.15 -7.92 -12.89
C GLU A 158 3.63 -8.30 -12.83
N ILE A 159 4.13 -8.55 -11.62
CA ILE A 159 5.49 -9.06 -11.37
C ILE A 159 5.36 -10.39 -10.64
N ALA A 160 5.95 -11.45 -11.19
CA ALA A 160 6.00 -12.76 -10.55
C ALA A 160 7.02 -12.76 -9.40
N LEU A 161 6.66 -13.35 -8.26
CA LEU A 161 7.50 -13.43 -7.06
C LEU A 161 8.07 -14.85 -6.87
N ASN A 162 8.53 -15.46 -7.97
CA ASN A 162 8.79 -16.91 -8.06
C ASN A 162 10.25 -17.32 -7.77
N GLY A 163 10.95 -16.57 -6.91
CA GLY A 163 12.33 -16.88 -6.54
C GLY A 163 13.38 -16.56 -7.62
N ALA A 164 14.54 -16.10 -7.14
CA ALA A 164 15.69 -15.61 -7.90
C ALA A 164 15.36 -14.45 -8.88
N GLY A 165 15.18 -13.24 -8.35
CA GLY A 165 15.29 -12.04 -9.21
C GLY A 165 14.47 -10.81 -8.82
N CYS A 166 13.37 -10.92 -8.04
CA CYS A 166 12.66 -9.70 -7.62
C CYS A 166 13.39 -8.99 -6.47
N ILE A 167 14.54 -8.41 -6.77
CA ILE A 167 15.29 -7.58 -5.82
C ILE A 167 14.59 -6.24 -5.54
N SER A 168 13.61 -5.84 -6.34
CA SER A 168 12.90 -4.57 -6.18
C SER A 168 11.59 -4.68 -5.39
N CYS A 169 11.10 -5.89 -5.13
CA CYS A 169 9.83 -6.11 -4.43
C CYS A 169 10.02 -6.15 -2.91
N GLU A 170 9.20 -5.38 -2.19
CA GLU A 170 9.09 -5.43 -0.74
C GLU A 170 7.63 -5.67 -0.33
N VAL A 171 7.42 -6.36 0.79
CA VAL A 171 6.11 -6.61 1.40
C VAL A 171 5.99 -5.83 2.70
N LEU A 172 4.78 -5.32 2.99
CA LEU A 172 4.49 -4.71 4.28
C LEU A 172 4.24 -5.81 5.31
N CYS A 173 5.04 -5.83 6.36
CA CYS A 173 4.89 -6.76 7.48
C CYS A 173 4.77 -6.00 8.81
N GLU A 174 4.31 -6.70 9.84
CA GLU A 174 4.21 -6.21 11.21
C GLU A 174 5.37 -6.77 12.05
N LYS A 175 6.19 -5.88 12.61
CA LYS A 175 7.25 -6.24 13.56
C LYS A 175 6.66 -6.95 14.77
N ASN A 176 7.26 -8.08 15.13
CA ASN A 176 6.98 -8.77 16.39
C ASN A 176 7.29 -7.84 17.58
#